data_AF-A0A934TKC3-F1
#
_entry.id   AF-A0A934TKC3-F1
#
_cell.length_a   1.000
_cell.length_b   1.000
_cell.length_c   1.000
_cell.angle_alpha   90.00
_cell.angle_beta   90.00
_cell.angle_gamma   90.00
#
_symmetry.space_group_name_H-M   'P 1'
#
loop_
_entity.id
_entity.type
_entity.pdbx_description
1 polymer ?
#
loop_
_entity_poly.entity_id
_entity_poly.type
_entity_poly.pdbx_seq_one_letter_code
_entity_poly.pdbx_strand_id
1 'polypeptide(L)'
;MMESVPTSPAGPIPYTGCSLDRAAQMRSDPAWVAARLLDRQTRFVPVWNNRNLVSDPDRPQPCFLMGEQASLALELADEVVLLGLQDGAAIFAIDLSPLEEVEAHQAVGDGATFRDLREVG
;
A
#
# COMPACT_ATOMS: atom_id res chain seq x y z
N MET A 1 -26.46 13.21 -46.97
CA MET A 1 -25.08 12.70 -47.03
C MET A 1 -24.63 12.49 -45.59
N MET A 2 -24.26 11.24 -45.27
CA MET A 2 -23.68 10.85 -43.99
C MET A 2 -22.24 11.35 -43.92
N GLU A 3 -21.88 12.09 -42.87
CA GLU A 3 -20.48 12.21 -42.45
C GLU A 3 -20.38 11.61 -41.05
N SER A 4 -19.87 10.38 -41.03
CA SER A 4 -19.53 9.63 -39.84
C SER A 4 -18.37 10.32 -39.12
N VAL A 5 -18.58 10.71 -37.85
CA VAL A 5 -17.49 11.07 -36.95
C VAL A 5 -16.71 9.79 -36.61
N PRO A 6 -15.38 9.73 -36.82
CA PRO A 6 -14.59 8.61 -36.35
C PRO A 6 -14.51 8.65 -34.81
N THR A 7 -15.11 7.64 -34.17
CA THR A 7 -14.84 7.30 -32.76
C THR A 7 -13.35 6.95 -32.67
N SER A 8 -12.55 7.88 -32.17
CA SER A 8 -11.16 7.61 -31.81
C SER A 8 -11.14 6.51 -30.73
N PRO A 9 -10.25 5.52 -30.81
CA PRO A 9 -10.11 4.55 -29.73
C PRO A 9 -9.59 5.30 -28.51
N ALA A 10 -10.40 5.34 -27.44
CA ALA A 10 -9.92 5.76 -26.13
C ALA A 10 -8.75 4.85 -25.77
N GLY A 11 -7.52 5.38 -25.87
CA GLY A 11 -6.35 4.73 -25.32
C GLY A 11 -6.58 4.44 -23.84
N PRO A 12 -5.91 3.42 -23.26
CA PRO A 12 -6.05 3.12 -21.84
C PRO A 12 -5.77 4.41 -21.06
N ILE A 13 -6.76 4.85 -20.29
CA ILE A 13 -6.62 6.02 -19.42
C ILE A 13 -5.50 5.62 -18.44
N PRO A 14 -4.35 6.33 -18.42
CA PRO A 14 -3.36 6.06 -17.39
C PRO A 14 -4.04 6.23 -16.03
N TYR A 15 -3.75 5.35 -15.07
CA TYR A 15 -4.38 5.27 -13.74
C TYR A 15 -5.74 4.56 -13.61
N THR A 16 -6.39 4.07 -14.69
CA THR A 16 -7.56 3.17 -14.55
C THR A 16 -7.18 1.69 -14.38
N GLY A 17 -5.89 1.37 -14.41
CA GLY A 17 -5.36 0.00 -14.25
C GLY A 17 -5.13 -0.45 -12.82
N CYS A 18 -5.37 0.40 -11.81
CA CYS A 18 -5.37 -0.07 -10.42
C CYS A 18 -6.69 -0.81 -10.15
N SER A 19 -6.68 -2.13 -10.29
CA SER A 19 -7.72 -3.04 -9.75
C SER A 19 -7.69 -3.08 -8.22
N LEU A 20 -7.43 -1.95 -7.57
CA LEU A 20 -7.56 -1.79 -6.13
C LEU A 20 -9.03 -1.44 -5.86
N ASP A 21 -9.80 -2.43 -5.43
CA ASP A 21 -11.16 -2.18 -4.95
C ASP A 21 -11.05 -1.34 -3.68
N ARG A 22 -11.60 -0.12 -3.71
CA ARG A 22 -11.45 0.82 -2.58
C ARG A 22 -12.17 0.37 -1.31
N ALA A 23 -12.94 -0.72 -1.36
CA ALA A 23 -13.64 -1.34 -0.23
C ALA A 23 -14.36 -0.32 0.67
N ALA A 24 -14.88 0.77 0.07
CA ALA A 24 -15.33 1.95 0.80
C ALA A 24 -16.46 1.64 1.80
N GLN A 25 -17.30 0.66 1.47
CA GLN A 25 -18.40 0.21 2.33
C GLN A 25 -17.93 -0.69 3.48
N MET A 26 -16.78 -1.37 3.33
CA MET A 26 -16.23 -2.29 4.34
C MET A 26 -15.31 -1.58 5.32
N ARG A 27 -14.79 -0.41 4.95
CA ARG A 27 -13.95 0.45 5.80
C ARG A 27 -14.67 0.95 7.06
N SER A 28 -16.00 1.08 7.01
CA SER A 28 -16.82 1.49 8.16
C SER A 28 -17.22 0.34 9.08
N ASP A 29 -16.87 -0.91 8.75
CA ASP A 29 -17.12 -2.07 9.60
C ASP A 29 -15.84 -2.42 10.39
N PRO A 30 -15.75 -2.03 11.68
CA PRO A 30 -14.56 -2.26 12.48
C PRO A 30 -14.30 -3.76 12.73
N ALA A 31 -15.34 -4.60 12.73
CA ALA A 31 -15.17 -6.05 12.91
C ALA A 31 -14.58 -6.68 11.65
N TRP A 32 -15.02 -6.24 10.47
CA TRP A 32 -14.43 -6.69 9.20
C TRP A 32 -12.96 -6.25 9.07
N VAL A 33 -12.65 -4.99 9.43
CA VAL A 33 -11.28 -4.49 9.43
C VAL A 33 -10.39 -5.31 10.38
N ALA A 34 -10.84 -5.54 11.62
CA ALA A 34 -10.10 -6.35 12.58
C ALA A 34 -9.87 -7.79 12.10
N ALA A 35 -10.87 -8.41 11.46
CA ALA A 35 -10.72 -9.74 10.87
C ALA A 35 -9.68 -9.78 9.74
N ARG A 36 -9.60 -8.71 8.93
CA ARG A 36 -8.61 -8.60 7.84
C ARG A 36 -7.22 -8.31 8.36
N LEU A 37 -7.06 -7.55 9.44
CA LEU A 37 -5.76 -7.35 10.08
C LEU A 37 -5.13 -8.68 10.55
N LEU A 38 -5.96 -9.65 10.91
CA LEU A 38 -5.52 -10.99 11.33
C LEU A 38 -5.33 -11.98 10.16
N ASP A 39 -5.72 -11.60 8.93
CA ASP A 39 -5.59 -12.47 7.76
C ASP A 39 -4.13 -12.50 7.26
N ARG A 40 -3.60 -13.70 7.02
CA ARG A 40 -2.21 -13.88 6.55
C ARG A 40 -1.98 -13.38 5.13
N GLN A 41 -3.03 -13.23 4.34
CA GLN A 41 -2.94 -12.70 2.98
C GLN A 41 -2.94 -11.17 2.96
N THR A 42 -3.25 -10.53 4.09
CA THR A 42 -3.24 -9.08 4.20
C THR A 42 -1.82 -8.54 4.04
N ARG A 43 -1.74 -7.48 3.24
CA ARG A 43 -0.49 -6.81 2.89
C ARG A 43 -0.45 -5.47 3.57
N PHE A 44 0.66 -5.18 4.21
CA PHE A 44 0.89 -3.93 4.90
C PHE A 44 1.97 -3.14 4.18
N VAL A 45 1.69 -1.87 3.89
CA VAL A 45 2.60 -0.92 3.25
C VAL A 45 3.04 0.08 4.31
N PRO A 46 4.22 -0.09 4.92
CA PRO A 46 4.74 0.90 5.84
C PRO A 46 5.17 2.16 5.08
N VAL A 47 4.68 3.29 5.56
CA VAL A 47 4.98 4.62 5.03
C VAL A 47 5.61 5.43 6.14
N TRP A 48 6.79 5.98 5.88
CA TRP A 48 7.52 6.81 6.83
C TRP A 48 7.91 8.12 6.17
N ASN A 49 7.33 9.24 6.61
CA ASN A 49 7.68 10.58 6.13
C ASN A 49 7.65 10.70 4.59
N ASN A 50 6.56 10.23 3.98
CA ASN A 50 6.33 10.16 2.54
C ASN A 50 7.27 9.19 1.78
N ARG A 51 8.07 8.39 2.48
CA ARG A 51 8.92 7.33 1.94
C ARG A 51 8.22 5.99 2.08
N ASN A 52 8.41 5.13 1.08
CA ASN A 52 7.85 3.79 1.05
C ASN A 52 8.97 2.76 1.18
N LEU A 53 8.62 1.61 1.73
CA LEU A 53 9.56 0.52 1.90
C LEU A 53 9.87 -0.15 0.55
N VAL A 54 11.16 -0.23 0.21
CA VAL A 54 11.64 -0.92 -1.00
C VAL A 54 12.70 -1.95 -0.65
N SER A 55 12.67 -3.09 -1.34
CA SER A 55 13.54 -4.25 -1.06
C SER A 55 14.95 -4.08 -1.62
N ASP A 56 15.05 -3.50 -2.83
CA ASP A 56 16.29 -3.48 -3.61
C ASP A 56 16.63 -2.05 -4.09
N PRO A 57 17.88 -1.59 -3.91
CA PRO A 57 18.31 -0.28 -4.40
C PRO A 57 18.48 -0.25 -5.92
N ASP A 58 18.84 -1.37 -6.55
CA ASP A 58 19.06 -1.50 -8.00
C ASP A 58 17.78 -1.81 -8.79
N ARG A 59 16.78 -2.41 -8.13
CA ARG A 59 15.45 -2.68 -8.69
C ARG A 59 14.40 -2.36 -7.62
N PRO A 60 13.96 -1.10 -7.51
CA PRO A 60 13.01 -0.69 -6.49
C PRO A 60 11.69 -1.44 -6.71
N GLN A 61 11.43 -2.41 -5.84
CA GLN A 61 10.15 -3.10 -5.75
C GLN A 61 9.48 -2.72 -4.43
N PRO A 62 8.16 -2.43 -4.43
CA PRO A 62 7.44 -2.14 -3.21
C PRO A 62 7.46 -3.37 -2.30
N CYS A 63 7.98 -3.20 -1.09
CA CYS A 63 7.92 -4.19 -0.03
C CYS A 63 6.57 -4.14 0.66
N PHE A 64 5.97 -5.31 0.86
CA PHE A 64 4.80 -5.48 1.70
C PHE A 64 5.20 -6.29 2.92
N LEU A 65 4.84 -5.83 4.12
CA LEU A 65 4.91 -6.64 5.33
C LEU A 65 3.68 -7.54 5.40
N MET A 66 3.84 -8.78 5.89
CA MET A 66 2.77 -9.75 6.06
C MET A 66 2.90 -10.49 7.39
N GLY A 67 1.77 -10.80 8.03
CA GLY A 67 1.74 -11.59 9.25
C GLY A 67 2.64 -11.04 10.36
N GLU A 68 3.55 -11.87 10.88
CA GLU A 68 4.45 -11.53 11.98
C GLU A 68 5.39 -10.34 11.67
N GLN A 69 5.81 -10.19 10.40
CA GLN A 69 6.66 -9.07 9.98
C GLN A 69 5.98 -7.71 10.15
N ALA A 70 4.64 -7.68 10.06
CA ALA A 70 3.88 -6.46 10.25
C ALA A 70 3.57 -6.18 11.72
N SER A 71 3.79 -7.14 12.64
CA SER A 71 3.37 -7.00 14.04
C SER A 71 4.02 -5.79 14.71
N LEU A 72 5.35 -5.68 14.61
CA LEU A 72 6.09 -4.56 15.22
C LEU A 72 5.71 -3.22 14.58
N ALA A 73 5.57 -3.19 13.25
CA ALA A 73 5.11 -2.00 12.55
C ALA A 73 3.69 -1.58 12.94
N LEU A 74 2.78 -2.53 13.17
CA LEU A 74 1.41 -2.25 13.62
C LEU A 74 1.38 -1.74 15.07
N GLU A 75 2.27 -2.23 15.94
CA GLU A 75 2.37 -1.77 17.33
C GLU A 75 2.91 -0.34 17.43
N LEU A 76 3.85 0.03 16.56
CA LEU A 76 4.45 1.37 16.51
C LEU A 76 3.71 2.35 15.58
N ALA A 77 2.67 1.87 14.89
CA ALA A 77 1.89 2.68 13.97
C ALA A 77 1.14 3.80 14.69
N ASP A 78 1.17 5.00 14.11
CA ASP A 78 0.27 6.08 14.52
C ASP A 78 -1.14 5.85 13.96
N GLU A 79 -1.21 5.51 12.67
CA GLU A 79 -2.46 5.22 12.00
C GLU A 79 -2.32 4.02 11.05
N VAL A 80 -3.37 3.19 10.99
CA VAL A 80 -3.48 2.08 10.04
C VAL A 80 -4.67 2.32 9.12
N VAL A 81 -4.39 2.53 7.84
CA VAL A 81 -5.37 3.00 6.85
C VAL A 81 -5.62 1.89 5.82
N LEU A 82 -6.85 1.41 5.70
CA LEU A 82 -7.21 0.49 4.62
C LEU A 82 -7.13 1.21 3.26
N LEU A 83 -6.18 0.83 2.40
CA LEU A 83 -6.07 1.34 1.04
C LEU A 83 -7.09 0.69 0.11
N GLY A 84 -7.41 -0.58 0.35
CA GLY A 84 -8.39 -1.32 -0.43
C GLY A 84 -8.12 -2.82 -0.44
N LEU A 85 -8.68 -3.50 -1.45
CA LEU A 85 -8.47 -4.91 -1.72
C LEU A 85 -7.81 -5.07 -3.09
N GLN A 86 -6.75 -5.88 -3.16
CA GLN A 86 -6.11 -6.29 -4.41
C GLN A 86 -6.12 -7.81 -4.50
N ASP A 87 -6.70 -8.35 -5.58
CA ASP A 87 -6.86 -9.81 -5.77
C ASP A 87 -7.52 -10.53 -4.58
N GLY A 88 -8.39 -9.83 -3.83
CA GLY A 88 -9.07 -10.34 -2.64
C GLY A 88 -8.29 -10.21 -1.32
N ALA A 89 -7.02 -9.81 -1.38
CA ALA A 89 -6.19 -9.49 -0.22
C ALA A 89 -6.38 -8.03 0.22
N ALA A 90 -6.57 -7.78 1.51
CA ALA A 90 -6.64 -6.42 2.03
C ALA A 90 -5.25 -5.78 2.03
N ILE A 91 -5.18 -4.53 1.60
CA ILE A 91 -3.97 -3.71 1.63
C ILE A 91 -4.19 -2.58 2.63
N PHE A 92 -3.34 -2.52 3.65
CA PHE A 92 -3.32 -1.44 4.63
C PHE A 92 -2.03 -0.64 4.50
N ALA A 93 -2.11 0.68 4.64
CA ALA A 93 -0.96 1.53 4.89
C ALA A 93 -0.75 1.64 6.40
N ILE A 94 0.49 1.54 6.83
CA ILE A 94 0.92 1.77 8.21
C ILE A 94 1.67 3.09 8.23
N ASP A 95 1.12 4.10 8.90
CA ASP A 95 1.79 5.38 9.09
C ASP A 95 2.76 5.28 10.26
N LEU A 96 4.05 5.36 9.93
CA LEU A 96 5.17 5.38 10.88
C LEU A 96 5.80 6.77 10.96
N SER A 97 5.27 7.78 10.26
CA SER A 97 5.84 9.13 10.13
C SER A 97 6.21 9.84 11.45
N PRO A 98 5.53 9.62 12.60
CA PRO A 98 5.96 10.23 13.85
C PRO A 98 7.15 9.52 14.51
N LEU A 99 7.54 8.33 14.07
CA LEU A 99 8.70 7.60 14.61
C LEU A 99 10.02 8.21 14.13
N GLU A 100 11.05 8.08 14.98
CA GLU A 100 12.42 8.38 14.57
C GLU A 100 12.93 7.35 13.53
N GLU A 101 13.91 7.74 12.72
CA GLU A 101 14.45 6.90 11.63
C GLU A 101 14.86 5.50 12.12
N VAL A 102 15.50 5.43 13.30
CA VAL A 102 15.95 4.19 13.91
C VAL A 102 14.77 3.27 14.25
N GLU A 103 13.70 3.82 14.82
CA GLU A 103 12.50 3.06 15.20
C GLU A 103 11.74 2.59 13.96
N ALA A 104 11.61 3.45 12.95
CA ALA A 104 10.98 3.09 11.68
C ALA A 104 11.74 1.94 11.00
N HIS A 105 13.08 1.96 10.99
CA HIS A 105 13.89 0.87 10.46
C HIS A 105 13.76 -0.42 11.27
N GLN A 106 13.69 -0.33 12.60
CA GLN A 106 13.43 -1.50 13.45
C GLN A 106 12.05 -2.11 13.17
N ALA A 107 11.04 -1.27 12.93
CA ALA A 107 9.67 -1.70 12.67
C ALA A 107 9.52 -2.56 11.41
N VAL A 108 10.37 -2.37 10.41
CA VAL A 108 10.32 -3.07 9.11
C VAL A 108 11.34 -4.21 8.98
N GLY A 109 12.28 -4.32 9.93
CA GLY A 109 13.33 -5.34 9.97
C GLY A 109 14.48 -5.13 8.96
N ASP A 110 15.51 -5.94 9.10
CA ASP A 110 16.67 -5.93 8.19
C ASP A 110 16.29 -6.48 6.80
N GLY A 111 16.56 -5.69 5.76
CA GLY A 111 16.39 -6.11 4.36
C GLY A 111 15.48 -5.22 3.52
N ALA A 112 14.94 -4.13 4.08
CA ALA A 112 14.19 -3.16 3.32
C ALA A 112 14.47 -1.73 3.82
N THR A 113 14.45 -0.75 2.91
CA THR A 113 14.81 0.64 3.20
C THR A 113 13.70 1.58 2.76
N PHE A 114 13.42 2.61 3.56
CA PHE A 114 12.48 3.66 3.20
C PHE A 114 13.09 4.59 2.14
N ARG A 115 12.45 4.67 0.97
CA ARG A 115 12.86 5.54 -0.14
C ARG A 115 11.71 6.41 -0.61
N ASP A 116 12.03 7.63 -1.05
CA ASP A 116 11.02 8.51 -1.63
C ASP A 116 10.65 8.01 -3.04
N LEU A 117 9.35 7.84 -3.30
CA LEU A 117 8.87 7.31 -4.58
C LEU A 117 9.13 8.25 -5.77
N ARG A 118 9.38 9.54 -5.52
CA ARG A 118 9.71 10.53 -6.56
C ARG A 118 11.16 10.44 -7.00
N GLU A 119 12.03 9.80 -6.21
CA GLU A 119 13.42 9.53 -6.59
C GLU A 119 13.58 8.20 -7.36
N VAL A 120 12.58 7.32 -7.30
CA VAL A 120 12.58 5.99 -7.98
C VAL A 120 11.65 5.93 -9.21
N GLY A 121 11.08 7.07 -9.62
CA GLY A 121 10.15 7.20 -10.76
C GLY A 121 10.80 7.76 -12.02
#